data_AF-A0A6C0KLS9-F1
#
_entry.id   AF-A0A6C0KLS9-F1
#
_cell.length_a   1.000
_cell.length_b   1.000
_cell.length_c   1.000
_cell.angle_alpha   90.00
_cell.angle_beta   90.00
_cell.angle_gamma   90.00
#
_symmetry.space_group_name_H-M   'P 1'
#
loop_
_entity.id
_entity.type
_entity.pdbx_description
1 polymer ?
#
loop_
_entity_poly.entity_id
_entity_poly.type
_entity_poly.pdbx_seq_one_letter_code
_entity_poly.pdbx_strand_id
1 'polypeptide(L)'
;MGEECIEKIKINCTMWNSVSEDGNFIFPELNNDLTDRSYNTNGVGLAFSGGGSIAYTAGIGYLRALHKLNIKNTSLYDLTQFISGVSGGSWFSEHIYLQVKSLIAIYY
;
A
#
# COMPACT_ATOMS: atom_id res chain seq x y z
N MET A 1 0.50 -28.82 -32.54
CA MET A 1 0.64 -28.71 -31.07
C MET A 1 1.61 -27.57 -30.82
N GLY A 2 1.12 -26.42 -30.37
CA GLY A 2 1.96 -25.26 -30.06
C GLY A 2 2.54 -25.42 -28.66
N GLU A 3 3.85 -25.31 -28.54
CA GLU A 3 4.53 -25.27 -27.25
C GLU A 3 4.19 -23.93 -26.56
N GLU A 4 3.56 -23.99 -25.38
CA GLU A 4 3.35 -22.80 -24.55
C GLU A 4 4.71 -22.31 -24.04
N CYS A 5 5.08 -21.10 -24.44
CA CYS A 5 6.26 -20.41 -23.95
C CYS A 5 5.97 -19.91 -22.51
N ILE A 6 6.26 -20.74 -21.51
CA ILE A 6 6.12 -20.36 -20.09
C ILE A 6 7.31 -19.47 -19.72
N GLU A 7 7.17 -18.17 -19.93
CA GLU A 7 8.16 -17.19 -19.52
C GLU A 7 8.15 -17.07 -17.99
N LYS A 8 9.21 -17.54 -17.34
CA LYS A 8 9.34 -17.50 -15.87
C LYS A 8 9.73 -16.09 -15.44
N ILE A 9 8.75 -15.30 -14.98
CA ILE A 9 8.99 -13.99 -14.38
C ILE A 9 9.63 -14.18 -13.01
N LYS A 10 10.85 -13.67 -12.84
CA LYS A 10 11.54 -13.64 -11.53
C LYS A 10 11.12 -12.38 -10.79
N ILE A 11 10.26 -12.53 -9.79
CA ILE A 11 9.81 -11.42 -8.94
C ILE A 11 10.80 -11.28 -7.77
N ASN A 12 11.45 -10.14 -7.67
CA ASN A 12 12.29 -9.81 -6.53
C ASN A 12 11.39 -9.23 -5.42
N CYS A 13 10.87 -10.10 -4.55
CA CYS A 13 9.97 -9.73 -3.46
C CYS A 13 10.67 -9.92 -2.12
N THR A 14 10.55 -8.94 -1.23
CA THR A 14 10.93 -9.07 0.18
C THR A 14 9.65 -9.04 1.01
N MET A 15 9.37 -10.14 1.71
CA MET A 15 8.25 -10.23 2.64
C MET A 15 8.76 -10.08 4.07
N TRP A 16 8.29 -9.06 4.76
CA TRP A 16 8.57 -8.86 6.18
C TRP A 16 7.45 -9.50 7.00
N ASN A 17 7.79 -10.47 7.84
CA ASN A 17 6.84 -11.10 8.76
C ASN A 17 7.09 -10.56 10.18
N SER A 18 6.02 -10.26 10.92
CA SER A 18 6.08 -9.69 12.29
C SER A 18 6.73 -10.58 13.34
N VAL A 19 7.10 -11.81 12.98
CA VAL A 19 7.84 -12.75 13.83
C VAL A 19 9.23 -12.95 13.23
N SER A 20 10.18 -12.09 13.60
CA SER A 20 11.56 -12.56 13.64
C SER A 20 11.68 -13.52 14.81
N GLU A 21 12.16 -14.74 14.55
CA GLU A 21 12.48 -15.72 15.61
C GLU A 21 13.42 -15.13 16.68
N ASP A 22 14.16 -14.08 16.34
CA ASP A 22 15.18 -13.45 17.18
C ASP A 22 14.70 -12.18 17.91
N GLY A 23 13.46 -11.72 17.67
CA GLY A 23 12.91 -10.46 18.23
C GLY A 23 13.62 -9.16 17.81
N ASN A 24 14.71 -9.25 17.05
CA ASN A 24 15.58 -8.13 16.68
C ASN A 24 15.27 -7.52 15.31
N PHE A 25 14.07 -7.77 14.77
CA PHE A 25 13.66 -7.15 13.52
C PHE A 25 13.42 -5.64 13.70
N ILE A 26 14.43 -4.86 13.32
CA ILE A 26 14.29 -3.41 13.22
C ILE A 26 13.72 -3.13 11.84
N PHE A 27 12.44 -2.75 11.83
CA PHE A 27 11.80 -2.20 10.65
C PHE A 27 12.69 -1.13 10.01
N PRO A 28 12.94 -1.17 8.69
CA PRO A 28 13.82 -0.21 8.04
C PRO A 28 13.37 1.24 8.27
N GLU A 29 12.09 1.46 8.55
CA GLU A 29 11.52 2.74 8.96
C GLU A 29 11.86 3.23 10.36
N LEU A 30 12.29 2.35 11.25
CA LEU A 30 12.76 2.68 12.60
C LEU A 30 14.25 3.00 12.63
N ASN A 31 14.96 2.75 11.52
CA ASN A 31 16.34 3.17 11.37
C ASN A 31 16.33 4.66 10.96
N ASN A 32 16.86 5.53 11.82
CA ASN A 32 16.79 7.00 11.70
C ASN A 32 17.34 7.59 10.38
N ASP A 33 17.89 6.78 9.49
CA ASP A 33 18.35 7.13 8.14
C ASP A 33 17.25 7.19 7.07
N LEU A 34 15.97 6.99 7.43
CA LEU A 34 14.86 7.23 6.49
C LEU A 34 14.83 8.66 5.93
N THR A 35 15.41 9.63 6.63
CA THR A 35 15.47 11.00 6.15
C THR A 35 16.53 11.22 5.07
N ASP A 36 17.40 10.24 4.78
CA ASP A 36 18.53 10.45 3.86
C ASP A 36 18.52 9.54 2.63
N ARG A 37 17.67 8.51 2.58
CA ARG A 37 17.47 7.76 1.34
C ARG A 37 16.56 8.53 0.39
N SER A 38 17.01 8.71 -0.85
CA SER A 38 16.14 9.06 -1.96
C SER A 38 15.25 7.85 -2.25
N TYR A 39 14.08 7.76 -1.63
CA TYR A 39 13.10 6.74 -1.98
C TYR A 39 12.65 6.99 -3.41
N ASN A 40 12.84 6.00 -4.29
CA ASN A 40 12.10 6.00 -5.53
C ASN A 40 10.64 5.73 -5.15
N THR A 41 9.83 6.78 -5.13
CA THR A 41 8.41 6.72 -4.79
C THR A 41 7.58 6.18 -5.94
N ASN A 42 8.22 5.83 -7.08
CA ASN A 42 7.56 5.14 -8.18
C ASN A 42 7.32 3.67 -7.84
N GLY A 43 6.08 3.23 -8.04
CA GLY A 43 5.69 1.83 -7.84
C GLY A 43 5.18 1.47 -6.44
N VAL A 44 4.88 2.45 -5.58
CA VAL A 44 4.27 2.16 -4.27
C VAL A 44 2.80 1.83 -4.43
N GLY A 45 2.37 0.71 -3.86
CA GLY A 45 0.98 0.28 -3.89
C GLY A 45 0.47 -0.18 -2.52
N LEU A 46 -0.81 0.05 -2.26
CA LEU A 46 -1.52 -0.48 -1.09
C LEU A 46 -2.35 -1.69 -1.50
N ALA A 47 -2.27 -2.77 -0.72
CA ALA A 47 -3.04 -3.98 -0.93
C ALA A 47 -3.91 -4.26 0.29
N PHE A 48 -5.23 -4.25 0.10
CA PHE A 48 -6.22 -4.52 1.14
C PHE A 48 -6.76 -5.94 1.03
N SER A 49 -6.59 -6.73 2.09
CA SER A 49 -7.07 -8.12 2.12
C SER A 49 -8.59 -8.23 2.24
N GLY A 50 -9.09 -9.45 2.10
CA GLY A 50 -10.46 -9.80 2.47
C GLY A 50 -10.69 -9.79 3.98
N GLY A 51 -11.96 -9.87 4.38
CA GLY A 51 -12.37 -9.82 5.79
C GLY A 51 -13.67 -9.05 6.05
N GLY A 52 -14.52 -8.89 5.02
CA GLY A 52 -15.79 -8.17 5.13
C GLY A 52 -15.65 -6.76 5.74
N SER A 53 -16.56 -6.42 6.65
CA SER A 53 -16.58 -5.13 7.34
C SER A 53 -15.36 -4.88 8.24
N ILE A 54 -14.68 -5.93 8.72
CA ILE A 54 -13.46 -5.79 9.54
C ILE A 54 -12.34 -5.21 8.69
N ALA A 55 -12.07 -5.83 7.53
CA ALA A 55 -11.08 -5.33 6.58
C ALA A 55 -11.41 -3.91 6.09
N TYR A 56 -12.69 -3.63 5.84
CA TYR A 56 -13.16 -2.30 5.47
C TYR A 56 -12.85 -1.24 6.55
N THR A 57 -13.23 -1.51 7.80
CA THR A 57 -13.08 -0.57 8.91
C THR A 57 -11.60 -0.37 9.27
N ALA A 58 -10.81 -1.45 9.27
CA ALA A 58 -9.36 -1.36 9.46
C ALA A 58 -8.69 -0.54 8.36
N GLY A 59 -9.12 -0.71 7.10
CA GLY A 59 -8.64 0.06 5.96
C GLY A 59 -8.76 1.58 6.16
N ILE A 60 -9.90 2.04 6.71
CA ILE A 60 -10.11 3.47 7.04
C ILE A 60 -9.07 3.95 8.06
N GLY A 61 -8.81 3.16 9.10
CA GLY A 61 -7.81 3.47 10.13
C GLY A 61 -6.40 3.57 9.55
N TYR A 62 -6.00 2.59 8.72
CA TYR A 62 -4.70 2.58 8.06
C TYR A 62 -4.51 3.77 7.13
N LEU A 63 -5.52 4.11 6.32
CA LEU A 63 -5.43 5.26 5.42
C LEU A 63 -5.30 6.57 6.19
N ARG A 64 -6.05 6.72 7.29
CA ARG A 64 -5.95 7.90 8.16
C ARG A 64 -4.55 8.03 8.78
N ALA A 65 -3.91 6.92 9.13
CA ALA A 65 -2.54 6.94 9.62
C ALA A 65 -1.55 7.33 8.52
N LEU A 66 -1.66 6.74 7.32
CA LEU A 66 -0.81 7.07 6.17
C LEU A 66 -0.90 8.55 5.75
N HIS A 67 -2.08 9.16 5.87
CA HIS A 67 -2.26 10.59 5.61
C HIS A 67 -1.63 11.49 6.70
N LYS A 68 -1.38 10.95 7.90
CA LYS A 68 -0.72 11.68 9.00
C LYS A 68 0.78 11.47 9.05
N LEU A 69 1.24 10.29 8.61
CA LEU A 69 2.65 9.95 8.58
C LEU A 69 3.30 10.66 7.40
N ASN A 70 4.28 11.52 7.71
CA ASN A 70 4.97 12.33 6.73
C ASN A 70 6.45 11.93 6.66
N ILE A 71 6.97 11.84 5.44
CA ILE A 71 8.40 11.80 5.15
C ILE A 71 8.73 13.04 4.35
N LYS A 72 9.64 13.89 4.85
CA LYS A 72 10.11 15.11 4.14
C LYS A 72 8.96 15.99 3.62
N ASN A 73 7.93 16.21 4.43
CA ASN A 73 6.72 16.99 4.12
C ASN A 73 5.76 16.36 3.09
N THR A 74 6.00 15.13 2.65
CA THR A 74 5.07 14.37 1.81
C THR A 74 4.39 13.31 2.68
N SER A 75 3.07 13.20 2.63
CA SER A 75 2.40 12.12 3.36
C SER A 75 2.71 10.78 2.71
N LEU A 76 2.77 9.71 3.49
CA LEU A 76 2.94 8.36 2.94
C LEU A 76 1.79 7.99 2.00
N TYR A 77 0.61 8.57 2.22
CA TYR A 77 -0.51 8.43 1.30
C TYR A 77 -0.21 9.03 -0.08
N ASP A 78 0.38 10.22 -0.15
CA ASP A 78 0.72 10.88 -1.43
C ASP A 78 1.76 10.12 -2.25
N LEU A 79 2.50 9.20 -1.62
CA LEU A 79 3.43 8.31 -2.31
C LEU A 79 2.74 7.13 -3.00
N THR A 80 1.49 6.83 -2.64
CA THR A 80 0.76 5.66 -3.13
C THR A 80 0.23 5.89 -4.55
N GLN A 81 0.63 5.03 -5.49
CA GLN A 81 0.20 5.10 -6.90
C GLN A 81 -0.85 4.05 -7.26
N PHE A 82 -0.83 2.91 -6.56
CA PHE A 82 -1.71 1.79 -6.85
C PHE A 82 -2.48 1.38 -5.62
N ILE A 83 -3.74 1.00 -5.81
CA ILE A 83 -4.54 0.40 -4.76
C ILE A 83 -5.14 -0.89 -5.32
N SER A 84 -4.98 -1.98 -4.59
CA SER A 84 -5.65 -3.24 -4.85
C SER A 84 -6.43 -3.68 -3.61
N GLY A 85 -7.51 -4.40 -3.82
CA GLY A 85 -8.39 -4.85 -2.76
C GLY A 85 -9.13 -6.11 -3.16
N VAL A 86 -9.33 -7.03 -2.22
CA VAL A 86 -10.16 -8.24 -2.42
C VAL A 86 -11.25 -8.31 -1.35
N SER A 87 -12.47 -8.72 -1.73
CA SER A 87 -13.61 -8.88 -0.82
C SER A 87 -13.88 -7.63 0.05
N GLY A 88 -13.82 -7.72 1.39
CA GLY A 88 -13.98 -6.55 2.28
C GLY A 88 -13.02 -5.39 1.97
N GLY A 89 -11.79 -5.70 1.54
CA GLY A 89 -10.83 -4.71 1.06
C GLY A 89 -11.23 -4.08 -0.28
N SER A 90 -11.96 -4.80 -1.14
CA SER A 90 -12.43 -4.22 -2.42
C SER A 90 -13.52 -3.18 -2.22
N TRP A 91 -14.42 -3.39 -1.24
CA TRP A 91 -15.43 -2.40 -0.85
C TRP A 91 -14.78 -1.09 -0.38
N PHE A 92 -13.67 -1.20 0.36
CA PHE A 92 -12.91 -0.04 0.80
C PHE A 92 -12.22 0.67 -0.36
N SER A 93 -11.47 -0.07 -1.19
CA SER A 93 -10.75 0.50 -2.33
C SER A 93 -11.67 1.15 -3.35
N GLU A 94 -12.87 0.62 -3.56
CA GLU A 94 -13.87 1.23 -4.43
C GLU A 94 -14.43 2.53 -3.83
N HIS A 95 -14.73 2.54 -2.53
CA HIS A 95 -15.28 3.70 -1.84
C HIS A 95 -14.34 4.92 -1.91
N ILE A 96 -13.05 4.73 -1.67
CA ILE A 96 -12.05 5.81 -1.75
C ILE A 96 -11.88 6.32 -3.18
N TYR A 97 -11.92 5.45 -4.19
CA TYR A 97 -11.82 5.86 -5.59
C TYR A 97 -12.99 6.75 -6.02
N LEU A 98 -14.21 6.41 -5.58
CA LEU A 98 -15.41 7.19 -5.89
C LEU A 98 -15.39 8.58 -5.24
N GLN A 99 -14.83 8.72 -4.04
CA GLN A 99 -14.69 10.03 -3.39
C GLN A 99 -13.78 10.97 -4.18
N VAL A 100 -12.65 10.47 -4.72
CA VAL A 100 -11.73 11.27 -5.54
C VAL A 100 -12.40 11.74 -6.83
N LYS A 101 -13.19 10.90 -7.50
CA LYS A 101 -13.95 11.30 -8.70
C LYS A 101 -15.02 12.35 -8.40
N SER A 102 -15.72 12.24 -7.27
CA SER A 102 -16.78 13.19 -6.90
C SER A 102 -16.24 14.61 -6.65
N LEU A 103 -15.02 14.72 -6.12
CA LEU A 103 -14.37 16.02 -5.92
C LEU A 103 -13.99 16.67 -7.26
N ILE A 104 -13.47 15.90 -8.22
CA ILE A 104 -13.10 16.42 -9.56
C ILE A 104 -14.34 16.88 -10.34
N ALA A 105 -15.48 16.18 -10.19
CA ALA A 105 -16.72 16.51 -10.88
C ALA A 105 -17.41 17.81 -10.38
N ILE A 106 -17.03 18.34 -9.20
CA ILE A 106 -17.58 19.59 -8.65
C ILE A 106 -16.81 20.82 -9.17
N TYR A 107 -15.62 20.63 -9.73
CA TYR A 107 -14.77 21.71 -10.26
C TYR A 107 -14.91 21.94 -11.78
N TYR A 108 -15.93 21.36 -12.43
CA TYR A 108 -16.28 21.59 -13.84
C TYR A 108 -17.72 22.03 -14.00
#